data_AF-A0A353BJ87-F1
#
_entry.id   AF-A0A353BJ87-F1
#
_cell.length_a   1.000
_cell.length_b   1.000
_cell.length_c   1.000
_cell.angle_alpha   90.00
_cell.angle_beta   90.00
_cell.angle_gamma   90.00
#
_symmetry.space_group_name_H-M   'P 1'
#
loop_
_entity.id
_entity.type
_entity.pdbx_description
1 polymer ?
#
loop_
_entity_poly.entity_id
_entity_poly.type
_entity_poly.pdbx_seq_one_letter_code
_entity_poly.pdbx_strand_id
1 'polypeptide(L)'
;MEISIPAELLFAVAVALFCMALFLYGRILRRLLGVIRRQSFIWVLPIAGAAFLALGVLFHFLPLAIYPRLDPSRTDQLMMICQSRSLEALGIFLAGIIAIFAGWTYTRWTSR
;
A
#
# COMPACT_ATOMS: atom_id res chain seq x y z
N MET A 1 -20.09 -4.41 16.26
CA MET A 1 -19.85 -4.89 14.88
C MET A 1 -18.99 -6.14 14.97
N GLU A 2 -19.39 -7.21 14.30
CA GLU A 2 -18.59 -8.43 14.25
C GLU A 2 -17.50 -8.30 13.18
N ILE A 3 -16.28 -8.75 13.50
CA ILE A 3 -15.16 -8.79 12.56
C ILE A 3 -15.38 -10.00 11.64
N SER A 4 -15.51 -9.76 10.35
CA SER A 4 -15.67 -10.83 9.36
C SER A 4 -14.31 -11.41 8.98
N ILE A 5 -13.96 -12.56 9.58
CA ILE A 5 -12.70 -13.27 9.29
C ILE A 5 -12.47 -13.50 7.78
N PRO A 6 -13.48 -13.91 6.97
CA PRO A 6 -13.29 -14.03 5.53
C PRO A 6 -12.89 -12.73 4.83
N ALA A 7 -13.46 -11.59 5.26
CA ALA A 7 -13.15 -10.29 4.68
C ALA A 7 -11.72 -9.84 5.05
N GLU A 8 -11.32 -10.05 6.30
CA GLU A 8 -9.96 -9.76 6.79
C GLU A 8 -8.90 -10.59 6.05
N LEU A 9 -9.19 -11.88 5.81
CA LEU A 9 -8.30 -12.76 5.03
C LEU A 9 -8.20 -12.31 3.57
N LEU A 10 -9.34 -11.97 2.94
CA LEU A 10 -9.35 -11.47 1.57
C LEU A 10 -8.54 -10.17 1.45
N PHE A 11 -8.70 -9.25 2.41
CA PHE A 11 -7.93 -8.02 2.47
C PHE A 11 -6.43 -8.29 2.61
N ALA A 12 -6.02 -9.17 3.55
CA ALA A 12 -4.62 -9.54 3.74
C ALA A 12 -4.00 -10.10 2.46
N VAL A 13 -4.69 -11.02 1.79
CA VAL A 13 -4.24 -11.61 0.52
C VAL A 13 -4.14 -10.56 -0.58
N ALA A 14 -5.16 -9.70 -0.73
CA ALA A 14 -5.17 -8.63 -1.72
C ALA A 14 -3.98 -7.68 -1.55
N VAL A 15 -3.68 -7.28 -0.30
CA VAL A 15 -2.53 -6.41 -0.06
C VAL A 15 -1.20 -7.12 -0.28
N ALA A 16 -1.06 -8.39 0.15
CA ALA A 16 0.15 -9.15 -0.12
C ALA A 16 0.45 -9.25 -1.63
N LEU A 17 -0.58 -9.55 -2.43
CA LEU A 17 -0.48 -9.57 -3.89
C LEU A 17 -0.15 -8.20 -4.46
N PHE A 18 -0.75 -7.12 -3.94
CA PHE A 18 -0.48 -5.77 -4.43
C PHE A 18 0.93 -5.28 -4.08
N CYS A 19 1.44 -5.58 -2.87
CA CYS A 19 2.84 -5.38 -2.51
C CYS A 19 3.80 -6.12 -3.46
N MET A 20 3.50 -7.40 -3.77
CA MET A 20 4.28 -8.18 -4.73
C MET A 20 4.26 -7.53 -6.12
N ALA A 21 3.08 -7.09 -6.58
CA ALA A 21 2.94 -6.41 -7.88
C ALA A 21 3.76 -5.12 -7.94
N LEU A 22 3.74 -4.29 -6.90
CA LEU A 22 4.54 -3.05 -6.81
C LEU A 22 6.06 -3.34 -6.79
N PHE A 23 6.48 -4.39 -6.09
CA PHE A 23 7.87 -4.82 -6.08
C PHE A 23 8.33 -5.29 -7.46
N LEU A 24 7.55 -6.15 -8.12
CA LEU A 24 7.81 -6.61 -9.49
C LEU A 24 7.82 -5.44 -10.46
N TYR A 25 6.90 -4.50 -10.31
CA TYR A 25 6.85 -3.30 -11.12
C TYR A 25 8.15 -2.49 -11.01
N GLY A 26 8.65 -2.22 -9.81
CA GLY A 26 9.95 -1.57 -9.62
C GLY A 26 11.10 -2.32 -10.30
N ARG A 27 11.13 -3.66 -10.20
CA ARG A 27 12.15 -4.50 -10.87
C ARG A 27 12.07 -4.42 -12.39
N ILE A 28 10.87 -4.45 -12.97
CA ILE A 28 10.64 -4.31 -14.41
C ILE A 28 11.09 -2.92 -14.85
N LEU A 29 10.69 -1.87 -14.15
CA LEU A 29 11.04 -0.50 -14.47
C LEU A 29 12.56 -0.29 -14.45
N ARG A 30 13.28 -0.89 -13.49
CA ARG A 30 14.75 -0.85 -13.46
C ARG A 30 15.38 -1.45 -14.73
N ARG A 31 14.85 -2.57 -15.23
CA ARG A 31 15.34 -3.19 -16.48
C ARG A 31 15.03 -2.31 -17.69
N LEU A 32 13.82 -1.78 -17.76
CA LEU A 32 13.39 -0.90 -18.84
C LEU A 32 14.24 0.38 -18.93
N LEU A 33 14.57 1.00 -17.80
CA LEU A 33 15.49 2.14 -17.75
C LEU A 33 16.88 1.82 -18.33
N GLY A 34 17.36 0.59 -18.11
CA GLY A 34 18.60 0.09 -18.70
C GLY A 34 18.52 -0.01 -20.23
N VAL A 35 17.38 -0.42 -20.78
CA VAL A 35 17.16 -0.52 -22.24
C VAL A 35 17.24 0.86 -22.91
N ILE A 36 16.63 1.89 -22.32
CA ILE A 36 16.69 3.26 -22.83
C ILE A 36 17.96 4.03 -22.40
N ARG A 37 18.93 3.33 -21.80
CA ARG A 37 20.21 3.88 -21.30
C ARG A 37 20.04 5.10 -20.39
N ARG A 38 18.94 5.18 -19.64
CA ARG A 38 18.64 6.31 -18.77
C ARG A 38 18.97 5.98 -17.32
N GLN A 39 19.94 6.70 -16.77
CA GLN A 39 20.30 6.60 -15.37
C GLN A 39 19.28 7.37 -14.51
N SER A 40 18.35 6.65 -13.91
CA SER A 40 17.35 7.22 -13.01
C SER A 40 16.94 6.23 -11.93
N PHE A 41 16.50 6.75 -10.78
CA PHE A 41 16.05 5.98 -9.63
C PHE A 41 14.52 5.89 -9.52
N ILE A 42 13.75 6.26 -10.56
CA ILE A 42 12.28 6.15 -10.52
C ILE A 42 11.78 4.72 -10.29
N TRP A 43 12.60 3.70 -10.55
CA TRP A 43 12.31 2.31 -10.25
C TRP A 43 12.17 2.02 -8.74
N VAL A 44 12.71 2.90 -7.88
CA VAL A 44 12.56 2.83 -6.43
C VAL A 44 11.16 3.27 -5.99
N LEU A 45 10.48 4.12 -6.76
CA LEU A 45 9.18 4.66 -6.39
C LEU A 45 8.13 3.56 -6.19
N PRO A 46 7.90 2.60 -7.11
CA PRO A 46 6.97 1.50 -6.83
C PRO A 46 7.36 0.68 -5.59
N ILE A 47 8.65 0.51 -5.31
CA ILE A 47 9.13 -0.21 -4.12
C ILE A 47 8.81 0.58 -2.84
N ALA A 48 9.00 1.90 -2.86
CA ALA A 48 8.58 2.77 -1.76
C ALA A 48 7.05 2.73 -1.59
N GLY A 49 6.29 2.66 -2.68
CA GLY A 49 4.84 2.45 -2.65
C GLY A 49 4.46 1.14 -1.94
N ALA A 50 5.17 0.03 -2.21
CA ALA A 50 4.97 -1.22 -1.50
C ALA A 50 5.24 -1.09 0.01
N ALA A 51 6.24 -0.29 0.41
CA ALA A 51 6.51 -0.01 1.81
C ALA A 51 5.37 0.78 2.48
N PHE A 52 4.84 1.83 1.84
CA PHE A 52 3.68 2.57 2.35
C PHE A 52 2.44 1.68 2.48
N LEU A 53 2.21 0.81 1.51
CA LEU A 53 1.11 -0.15 1.55
C LEU A 53 1.25 -1.13 2.72
N ALA A 54 2.46 -1.67 2.92
CA ALA A 54 2.76 -2.55 4.05
C ALA A 54 2.56 -1.85 5.40
N LEU A 55 3.00 -0.59 5.53
CA LEU A 55 2.74 0.22 6.73
C LEU A 55 1.24 0.46 6.95
N GLY A 56 0.48 0.75 5.89
CA GLY A 56 -0.98 0.90 5.96
C GLY A 56 -1.66 -0.35 6.51
N VAL A 57 -1.20 -1.54 6.11
CA VAL A 57 -1.70 -2.82 6.63
C VAL A 57 -1.36 -3.03 8.10
N LEU A 58 -0.21 -2.58 8.58
CA LEU A 58 0.09 -2.65 10.00
C LEU A 58 -0.92 -1.83 10.81
N PHE A 59 -1.29 -0.64 10.33
CA PHE A 59 -2.34 0.17 10.97
C PHE A 59 -3.73 -0.48 10.88
N HIS A 60 -4.02 -1.25 9.83
CA HIS A 60 -5.26 -2.03 9.74
C HIS A 60 -5.35 -3.09 10.86
N PHE A 61 -4.31 -3.91 11.02
CA PHE A 61 -4.35 -5.06 11.92
C PHE A 61 -4.02 -4.74 13.38
N LEU A 62 -3.34 -3.62 13.67
CA LEU A 62 -2.95 -3.26 15.04
C LEU A 62 -4.15 -3.10 15.99
N PRO A 63 -5.23 -2.37 15.65
CA PRO A 63 -6.42 -2.28 16.51
C PRO A 63 -7.14 -3.61 16.69
N LEU A 64 -7.16 -4.46 15.65
CA LEU A 64 -7.78 -5.79 15.70
C LEU A 64 -7.04 -6.73 16.66
N ALA A 65 -5.71 -6.60 16.75
CA ALA A 65 -4.89 -7.35 17.69
C ALA A 65 -5.07 -6.86 19.14
N ILE A 66 -5.24 -5.55 19.35
CA ILE A 66 -5.40 -4.94 20.69
C ILE A 66 -6.83 -5.11 21.22
N TYR A 67 -7.84 -4.96 20.35
CA TYR A 67 -9.26 -5.04 20.67
C TYR A 67 -9.95 -6.12 19.82
N PRO A 68 -9.79 -7.41 20.17
CA PRO A 68 -10.42 -8.51 19.42
C PRO A 68 -11.96 -8.50 19.51
N ARG A 69 -12.53 -7.74 20.44
CA ARG A 69 -13.98 -7.50 20.55
C ARG A 69 -14.22 -6.01 20.66
N LEU A 70 -15.02 -5.49 19.73
CA LEU A 70 -15.40 -4.08 19.67
C LEU A 70 -16.60 -3.83 20.56
N ASP A 71 -16.43 -2.99 21.57
CA ASP A 71 -17.53 -2.45 22.37
C ASP A 71 -17.94 -1.09 21.79
N PRO A 72 -19.08 -0.99 21.08
CA PRO A 72 -19.51 0.26 20.45
C PRO A 72 -19.80 1.39 21.44
N SER A 73 -19.99 1.05 22.73
CA SER A 73 -20.24 2.04 23.79
C SER A 73 -18.97 2.76 24.26
N ARG A 74 -17.80 2.25 23.87
CA ARG A 74 -16.48 2.80 24.22
C ARG A 74 -15.95 3.72 23.13
N THR A 75 -16.10 5.03 23.35
CA THR A 75 -15.73 6.08 22.40
C THR A 75 -14.22 6.14 22.11
N ASP A 76 -13.38 5.73 23.06
CA ASP A 76 -11.93 5.59 22.91
C ASP A 76 -11.54 4.52 21.87
N GLN A 77 -12.17 3.35 21.93
CA GLN A 77 -11.93 2.27 20.96
C GLN A 77 -12.35 2.70 19.55
N LEU A 78 -13.51 3.33 19.45
CA LEU A 78 -14.07 3.82 18.19
C LEU A 78 -13.15 4.87 17.55
N MET A 79 -12.64 5.82 18.34
CA MET A 79 -11.72 6.84 17.85
C MET A 79 -10.39 6.25 17.36
N MET A 80 -9.82 5.29 18.10
CA MET A 80 -8.58 4.62 17.70
C MET A 80 -8.75 3.85 16.38
N ILE A 81 -9.89 3.19 16.17
CA ILE A 81 -10.18 2.48 14.91
C ILE A 81 -10.30 3.46 13.76
N CYS A 82 -11.04 4.56 13.92
CA CYS A 82 -11.19 5.58 12.88
C CYS A 82 -9.84 6.18 12.46
N GLN A 83 -8.97 6.47 13.42
CA GLN A 83 -7.61 6.95 13.13
C GLN A 83 -6.78 5.90 12.40
N SER A 84 -6.83 4.65 12.86
CA SER A 84 -6.08 3.56 12.25
C SER A 84 -6.53 3.24 10.82
N ARG A 85 -7.85 3.25 10.56
CA ARG A 85 -8.44 3.12 9.22
C ARG A 85 -8.07 4.27 8.30
N SER A 86 -7.93 5.49 8.84
CA SER A 86 -7.48 6.65 8.08
C SER A 86 -6.00 6.54 7.70
N LEU A 87 -5.15 6.04 8.60
CA LEU A 87 -3.73 5.77 8.32
C LEU A 87 -3.54 4.62 7.31
N GLU A 88 -4.35 3.57 7.42
CA GLU A 88 -4.44 2.50 6.42
C GLU A 88 -4.77 3.06 5.04
N ALA A 89 -5.85 3.83 4.93
CA ALA A 89 -6.30 4.44 3.67
C ALA A 89 -5.23 5.38 3.09
N LEU A 90 -4.55 6.16 3.94
CA LEU A 90 -3.44 7.00 3.53
C LEU A 90 -2.27 6.18 2.96
N GLY A 91 -1.91 5.06 3.61
CA GLY A 91 -0.87 4.15 3.12
C GLY A 91 -1.19 3.57 1.75
N ILE A 92 -2.43 3.13 1.55
CA ILE A 92 -2.92 2.62 0.25
C ILE A 92 -2.91 3.73 -0.81
N PHE A 93 -3.38 4.92 -0.47
CA PHE A 93 -3.41 6.07 -1.38
C PHE A 93 -2.00 6.48 -1.82
N LEU A 94 -1.07 6.60 -0.86
CA LEU A 94 0.33 6.94 -1.15
C LEU A 94 1.01 5.86 -2.01
N ALA A 95 0.73 4.59 -1.76
CA ALA A 95 1.24 3.50 -2.59
C ALA A 95 0.80 3.65 -4.06
N GLY A 96 -0.49 3.95 -4.28
CA GLY A 96 -1.05 4.17 -5.60
C GLY A 96 -0.47 5.40 -6.30
N ILE A 97 -0.44 6.56 -5.64
CA ILE A 97 0.01 7.81 -6.26
C ILE A 97 1.49 7.76 -6.66
N ILE A 98 2.34 7.15 -5.82
CA ILE A 98 3.77 6.99 -6.09
C ILE A 98 3.99 6.04 -7.27
N ALA A 99 3.24 4.94 -7.34
CA ALA A 99 3.32 4.01 -8.45
C ALA A 99 2.88 4.65 -9.79
N ILE A 100 1.78 5.42 -9.78
CA ILE A 100 1.31 6.16 -10.95
C ILE A 100 2.37 7.17 -11.40
N PHE A 101 2.97 7.91 -10.47
CA PHE A 101 4.00 8.90 -10.80
C PHE A 101 5.23 8.27 -11.46
N ALA A 102 5.67 7.09 -10.99
CA ALA A 102 6.77 6.33 -11.59
C ALA A 102 6.46 5.94 -13.05
N GLY A 103 5.23 5.45 -13.29
CA GLY A 103 4.78 5.02 -14.62
C GLY A 103 4.62 6.17 -15.58
N TRP A 104 3.94 7.23 -15.14
CA TRP A 104 3.79 8.44 -15.93
C TRP A 104 5.14 9.03 -16.34
N THR A 105 6.10 9.09 -15.41
CA THR A 105 7.45 9.60 -15.68
C THR A 105 8.17 8.75 -16.72
N TYR A 106 8.12 7.43 -16.59
CA TYR A 106 8.71 6.52 -17.57
C TYR A 106 8.07 6.67 -18.95
N THR A 107 6.74 6.63 -19.03
CA THR A 107 6.00 6.77 -20.29
C THR A 107 6.35 8.08 -21.00
N ARG A 108 6.43 9.19 -20.24
CA ARG A 108 6.83 10.49 -20.79
C ARG A 108 8.24 10.49 -21.40
N TRP A 109 9.15 9.66 -20.89
CA TRP A 109 10.51 9.54 -21.42
C TRP A 109 10.60 8.63 -22.64
N THR A 110 9.69 7.68 -22.80
CA THR A 110 9.70 6.75 -23.95
C THR A 110 8.82 7.20 -25.11
N SER A 111 7.84 8.07 -24.86
CA SER A 111 6.93 8.58 -25.90
C SER A 111 7.39 9.89 -26.55
N ARG A 112 8.64 10.30 -26.30
CA ARG A 112 9.31 11.45 -26.93
C ARG A 112 10.51 10.94 -27.70
#